data_AF-A0A9D5M384-F1
#
_entry.id   AF-A0A9D5M384-F1
#
_cell.length_a   1.000
_cell.length_b   1.000
_cell.length_c   1.000
_cell.angle_alpha   90.00
_cell.angle_beta   90.00
_cell.angle_gamma   90.00
#
_symmetry.space_group_name_H-M   'P 1'
#
loop_
_entity.id
_entity.type
_entity.pdbx_description
1 polymer ?
#
loop_
_entity_poly.entity_id
_entity_poly.type
_entity_poly.pdbx_seq_one_letter_code
_entity_poly.pdbx_strand_id
1 'polypeptide(L)'
;MQIKCKRRLPVVLSVTLLAAVLSACGVKAPPVQTGMPVQTPDSGNVTITKTKAKATETELYSAPDGSFSMQIPAGWSVSSGGTGMYHSIRVTDPEEPLNQMFVLLKADALLHSQAGKEAWQYTYAAGNSQAYLFTLAPVLAQPSTENFYKLFPQYADFAVQAEPGYAGYTFPRFEDFTVTERFPSAGNFGQAALGDELLRATFTEDGREGEGMFAATVVDFGPVQIAAGAPSGYQIPSADGGYYMAYNIMAVTAAKDTLIEWEDVLTQCMGTLEYSQAYVQSVQQAGQEQVAQAMQFSANANAVLDGIMSSWEARSTSQDIISQKQSDATLGYERVYDTQTGEIYRAENGWSDTYQGGRYEPVTDDSVYIEPISGYIE
;
A
#
# COMPACT_ATOMS: atom_id res chain seq x y z
N MET A 1 25.92 -42.85 -12.88
CA MET A 1 25.80 -42.79 -14.36
C MET A 1 26.37 -41.45 -14.80
N GLN A 2 27.40 -41.50 -15.63
CA GLN A 2 28.24 -40.40 -16.11
C GLN A 2 27.54 -39.63 -17.25
N ILE A 3 27.72 -38.29 -17.33
CA ILE A 3 28.17 -37.50 -18.51
C ILE A 3 27.58 -36.08 -18.67
N LYS A 4 28.52 -35.12 -18.61
CA LYS A 4 28.73 -33.87 -19.38
C LYS A 4 27.89 -32.61 -19.12
N CYS A 5 28.52 -31.77 -18.30
CA CYS A 5 28.61 -30.32 -18.41
C CYS A 5 29.15 -29.87 -19.80
N LYS A 6 28.54 -28.84 -20.41
CA LYS A 6 29.10 -28.09 -21.55
C LYS A 6 29.06 -26.59 -21.22
N ARG A 7 30.26 -26.01 -21.12
CA ARG A 7 30.59 -24.58 -21.06
C ARG A 7 30.08 -23.82 -22.29
N ARG A 8 29.63 -22.57 -22.10
CA ARG A 8 29.82 -21.45 -23.03
C ARG A 8 30.05 -20.16 -22.24
N LEU A 9 31.04 -19.38 -22.67
CA LEU A 9 31.45 -18.03 -22.25
C LEU A 9 31.90 -17.33 -23.55
N PRO A 10 32.17 -16.01 -23.59
CA PRO A 10 31.32 -14.83 -23.42
C PRO A 10 31.18 -14.03 -24.75
N VAL A 11 30.35 -12.98 -24.78
CA VAL A 11 30.47 -11.90 -25.79
C VAL A 11 30.71 -10.58 -25.07
N VAL A 12 31.89 -10.02 -25.32
CA VAL A 12 32.32 -8.67 -24.96
C VAL A 12 32.02 -7.80 -26.19
N LEU A 13 31.37 -6.64 -26.00
CA LEU A 13 31.27 -5.63 -27.04
C LEU A 13 31.81 -4.30 -26.52
N SER A 14 33.01 -3.96 -27.00
CA SER A 14 33.69 -2.69 -26.81
C SER A 14 33.32 -1.78 -27.98
N VAL A 15 32.94 -0.52 -27.72
CA VAL A 15 32.78 0.51 -28.77
C VAL A 15 33.82 1.61 -28.53
N THR A 16 34.76 1.69 -29.46
CA THR A 16 35.83 2.70 -29.54
C THR A 16 35.38 3.95 -30.29
N LEU A 17 35.83 5.09 -29.79
CA LEU A 17 35.78 6.43 -30.37
C LEU A 17 36.72 6.56 -31.59
N LEU A 18 36.29 7.22 -32.69
CA LEU A 18 37.23 7.89 -33.60
C LEU A 18 36.55 9.02 -34.39
N ALA A 19 37.22 10.17 -34.45
CA ALA A 19 36.78 11.42 -35.04
C ALA A 19 37.36 11.68 -36.45
N ALA A 20 36.59 12.46 -37.23
CA ALA A 20 36.92 13.41 -38.31
C ALA A 20 37.62 12.92 -39.61
N VAL A 21 37.07 13.31 -40.78
CA VAL A 21 37.68 14.18 -41.83
C VAL A 21 36.59 14.72 -42.79
N LEU A 22 36.71 15.99 -43.18
CA LEU A 22 35.92 16.76 -44.16
C LEU A 22 35.96 16.22 -45.60
N SER A 23 34.89 16.44 -46.41
CA SER A 23 34.95 17.27 -47.64
C SER A 23 33.64 17.25 -48.47
N ALA A 24 33.10 18.45 -48.66
CA ALA A 24 32.46 19.03 -49.85
C ALA A 24 31.73 18.14 -50.89
N CYS A 25 30.41 18.34 -51.01
CA CYS A 25 29.74 18.55 -52.31
C CYS A 25 28.61 19.58 -52.11
N GLY A 26 28.72 20.71 -52.79
CA GLY A 26 27.73 21.78 -52.75
C GLY A 26 26.57 21.54 -53.72
N VAL A 27 25.36 21.82 -53.26
CA VAL A 27 24.21 22.15 -54.11
C VAL A 27 23.53 23.37 -53.50
N LYS A 28 23.42 24.45 -54.29
CA LYS A 28 22.83 25.75 -53.95
C LYS A 28 21.31 25.62 -53.81
N ALA A 29 20.77 26.02 -52.66
CA ALA A 29 19.35 26.34 -52.48
C ALA A 29 19.14 27.88 -52.47
N PRO A 30 17.93 28.40 -52.81
CA PRO A 30 17.69 29.83 -53.04
C PRO A 30 17.72 30.66 -51.73
N PRO A 31 17.86 31.99 -51.81
CA PRO A 31 18.08 32.83 -50.63
C PRO A 31 16.82 32.92 -49.76
N VAL A 32 17.01 32.69 -48.46
CA VAL A 32 16.05 32.92 -47.38
C VAL A 32 15.73 34.40 -47.29
N GLN A 33 14.45 34.75 -47.36
CA GLN A 33 13.97 36.07 -46.96
C GLN A 33 14.14 36.21 -45.44
N THR A 34 15.07 37.08 -45.05
CA THR A 34 15.20 37.60 -43.69
C THR A 34 14.02 38.51 -43.38
N GLY A 35 13.28 38.21 -42.31
CA GLY A 35 12.48 39.22 -41.60
C GLY A 35 11.03 38.85 -41.34
N MET A 36 10.79 38.00 -40.34
CA MET A 36 9.78 38.30 -39.31
C MET A 36 10.40 37.87 -37.97
N PRO A 37 10.43 38.73 -36.94
CA PRO A 37 10.65 38.22 -35.60
C PRO A 37 9.47 37.29 -35.31
N VAL A 38 9.73 36.00 -35.17
CA VAL A 38 8.84 35.17 -34.35
C VAL A 38 8.96 35.79 -32.97
N GLN A 39 7.99 36.65 -32.64
CA GLN A 39 7.71 36.94 -31.26
C GLN A 39 7.32 35.60 -30.65
N THR A 40 8.27 34.95 -29.98
CA THR A 40 7.90 34.16 -28.80
C THR A 40 7.09 35.12 -27.94
N PRO A 41 5.78 34.89 -27.73
CA PRO A 41 5.09 35.58 -26.66
C PRO A 41 5.95 35.34 -25.42
N ASP A 42 6.35 36.43 -24.77
CA ASP A 42 7.01 36.41 -23.47
C ASP A 42 6.33 35.31 -22.67
N SER A 43 7.07 34.27 -22.32
CA SER A 43 6.58 33.23 -21.44
C SER A 43 6.24 33.95 -20.15
N GLY A 44 4.96 34.33 -19.99
CA GLY A 44 4.46 34.84 -18.72
C GLY A 44 4.98 33.87 -17.68
N ASN A 45 5.75 34.37 -16.71
CA ASN A 45 6.32 33.53 -15.67
C ASN A 45 5.15 32.90 -14.91
N VAL A 46 4.74 31.70 -15.35
CA VAL A 46 3.75 30.88 -14.67
C VAL A 46 4.42 30.32 -13.43
N THR A 47 3.87 30.62 -12.27
CA THR A 47 4.35 30.05 -11.02
C THR A 47 3.74 28.67 -10.88
N ILE A 48 4.59 27.65 -10.67
CA ILE A 48 4.16 26.28 -10.45
C ILE A 48 4.57 25.86 -9.04
N THR A 49 3.56 25.47 -8.25
CA THR A 49 3.75 24.83 -6.95
C THR A 49 3.55 23.33 -7.12
N LYS A 50 4.62 22.53 -6.95
CA LYS A 50 4.53 21.08 -7.08
C LYS A 50 3.55 20.48 -6.07
N THR A 51 2.91 19.36 -6.43
CA THR A 51 2.16 18.56 -5.45
C THR A 51 3.10 18.04 -4.37
N LYS A 52 2.57 17.76 -3.17
CA LYS A 52 3.39 17.21 -2.08
C LYS A 52 4.08 15.92 -2.50
N ALA A 53 3.36 15.01 -3.16
CA ALA A 53 3.93 13.76 -3.64
C ALA A 53 5.06 13.97 -4.67
N LYS A 54 4.87 14.85 -5.66
CA LYS A 54 5.90 15.15 -6.68
C LYS A 54 7.14 15.85 -6.10
N ALA A 55 6.97 16.62 -5.04
CA ALA A 55 8.06 17.30 -4.34
C ALA A 55 8.76 16.42 -3.29
N THR A 56 8.19 15.26 -2.97
CA THR A 56 8.69 14.39 -1.91
C THR A 56 10.03 13.79 -2.29
N GLU A 57 11.04 14.04 -1.45
CA GLU A 57 12.27 13.25 -1.42
C GLU A 57 12.11 12.10 -0.43
N THR A 58 12.93 11.06 -0.52
CA THR A 58 12.93 9.93 0.41
C THR A 58 14.20 9.90 1.24
N GLU A 59 14.09 9.37 2.46
CA GLU A 59 15.21 9.18 3.37
C GLU A 59 15.20 7.79 3.99
N LEU A 60 16.38 7.32 4.39
CA LEU A 60 16.52 6.04 5.07
C LEU A 60 16.12 6.19 6.53
N TYR A 61 15.03 5.54 6.92
CA TYR A 61 14.70 5.29 8.30
C TYR A 61 15.38 4.02 8.80
N SER A 62 15.96 4.09 10.01
CA SER A 62 16.46 2.94 10.75
C SER A 62 15.80 2.94 12.13
N ALA A 63 15.15 1.84 12.48
CA ALA A 63 14.47 1.71 13.76
C ALA A 63 15.47 1.89 14.92
N PRO A 64 15.16 2.69 15.96
CA PRO A 64 16.07 2.95 17.08
C PRO A 64 16.53 1.69 17.83
N ASP A 65 15.74 0.63 17.82
CA ASP A 65 16.05 -0.67 18.42
C ASP A 65 16.81 -1.61 17.48
N GLY A 66 17.09 -1.18 16.24
CA GLY A 66 17.76 -1.98 15.22
C GLY A 66 16.91 -3.12 14.64
N SER A 67 15.59 -3.06 14.78
CA SER A 67 14.67 -4.11 14.31
C SER A 67 14.49 -4.12 12.79
N PHE A 68 14.36 -2.96 12.16
CA PHE A 68 14.18 -2.81 10.70
C PHE A 68 14.73 -1.50 10.16
N SER A 69 14.80 -1.41 8.83
CA SER A 69 15.05 -0.17 8.08
C SER A 69 14.17 -0.13 6.83
N MET A 70 13.86 1.08 6.35
CA MET A 70 13.16 1.32 5.09
C MET A 70 13.36 2.75 4.61
N GLN A 71 13.25 2.98 3.32
CA GLN A 71 13.02 4.32 2.77
C GLN A 71 11.62 4.79 3.18
N ILE A 72 11.51 6.05 3.56
CA ILE A 72 10.25 6.74 3.81
C ILE A 72 10.24 8.09 3.08
N PRO A 73 9.07 8.65 2.78
CA PRO A 73 8.99 10.08 2.46
C PRO A 73 9.64 10.92 3.56
N ALA A 74 10.52 11.85 3.17
CA ALA A 74 11.31 12.62 4.13
C ALA A 74 10.41 13.42 5.08
N GLY A 75 10.74 13.37 6.38
CA GLY A 75 9.98 14.05 7.42
C GLY A 75 8.68 13.34 7.85
N TRP A 76 8.36 12.18 7.28
CA TRP A 76 7.24 11.38 7.76
C TRP A 76 7.54 10.71 9.09
N SER A 77 6.49 10.49 9.88
CA SER A 77 6.61 9.86 11.19
C SER A 77 6.55 8.34 11.07
N VAL A 78 7.46 7.64 11.75
CA VAL A 78 7.44 6.18 11.87
C VAL A 78 7.09 5.79 13.30
N SER A 79 6.11 4.92 13.45
CA SER A 79 5.77 4.25 14.71
C SER A 79 5.78 2.74 14.51
N SER A 80 6.27 2.02 15.51
CA SER A 80 6.20 0.56 15.53
C SER A 80 5.78 0.07 16.90
N GLY A 81 5.22 -1.14 16.93
CA GLY A 81 4.76 -1.78 18.15
C GLY A 81 4.63 -3.29 17.97
N GLY A 82 4.36 -3.98 19.07
CA GLY A 82 4.29 -5.44 19.10
C GLY A 82 5.67 -6.10 19.12
N THR A 83 5.69 -7.42 19.32
CA THR A 83 6.93 -8.21 19.37
C THR A 83 6.79 -9.49 18.58
N GLY A 84 7.90 -10.04 18.08
CA GLY A 84 7.88 -11.26 17.26
C GLY A 84 6.92 -11.13 16.08
N MET A 85 6.12 -12.17 15.81
CA MET A 85 5.14 -12.15 14.73
C MET A 85 3.98 -11.15 14.92
N TYR A 86 3.88 -10.46 16.06
CA TYR A 86 2.90 -9.37 16.26
C TYR A 86 3.48 -8.00 15.95
N HIS A 87 4.67 -7.89 15.37
CA HIS A 87 5.22 -6.58 15.08
C HIS A 87 4.42 -5.85 13.99
N SER A 88 4.25 -4.55 14.18
CA SER A 88 3.53 -3.67 13.29
C SER A 88 4.31 -2.38 13.08
N ILE A 89 4.25 -1.86 11.87
CA ILE A 89 4.90 -0.62 11.44
C ILE A 89 3.82 0.26 10.83
N ARG A 90 3.80 1.54 11.20
CA ARG A 90 2.98 2.58 10.58
C ARG A 90 3.87 3.78 10.27
N VAL A 91 3.95 4.13 8.99
CA VAL A 91 4.62 5.34 8.49
C VAL A 91 3.54 6.29 8.01
N THR A 92 3.57 7.55 8.43
CA THR A 92 2.45 8.47 8.24
C THR A 92 2.92 9.89 7.95
N ASP A 93 2.25 10.55 7.01
CA ASP A 93 2.38 12.00 6.78
C ASP A 93 1.85 12.76 8.02
N PRO A 94 2.70 13.54 8.72
CA PRO A 94 2.26 14.28 9.90
C PRO A 94 1.21 15.36 9.61
N GLU A 95 1.10 15.82 8.36
CA GLU A 95 0.13 16.85 7.95
C GLU A 95 -1.16 16.25 7.39
N GLU A 96 -1.11 15.03 6.85
CA GLU A 96 -2.28 14.30 6.34
C GLU A 96 -2.22 12.80 6.67
N PRO A 97 -2.64 12.39 7.88
CA PRO A 97 -2.43 11.02 8.35
C PRO A 97 -3.09 9.89 7.56
N LEU A 98 -4.01 10.20 6.64
CA LEU A 98 -4.56 9.21 5.71
C LEU A 98 -3.51 8.75 4.68
N ASN A 99 -2.48 9.56 4.43
CA ASN A 99 -1.31 9.20 3.66
C ASN A 99 -0.38 8.36 4.54
N GLN A 100 -0.36 7.04 4.32
CA GLN A 100 0.38 6.12 5.18
C GLN A 100 0.78 4.82 4.48
N MET A 101 1.85 4.23 5.01
CA MET A 101 2.23 2.83 4.79
C MET A 101 2.03 2.06 6.09
N PHE A 102 1.35 0.93 6.02
CA PHE A 102 1.03 0.11 7.18
C PHE A 102 1.43 -1.35 6.93
N VAL A 103 2.05 -1.96 7.93
CA VAL A 103 2.42 -3.37 7.95
C VAL A 103 2.06 -3.97 9.31
N LEU A 104 1.43 -5.15 9.30
CA LEU A 104 1.28 -6.01 10.47
C LEU A 104 1.66 -7.44 10.08
N LEU A 105 2.60 -8.04 10.82
CA LEU A 105 3.13 -9.36 10.48
C LEU A 105 2.09 -10.47 10.65
N LYS A 106 1.28 -10.41 11.72
CA LYS A 106 0.23 -11.37 12.02
C LYS A 106 -0.89 -10.73 12.83
N ALA A 107 -2.13 -11.03 12.44
CA ALA A 107 -3.30 -10.90 13.29
C ALA A 107 -3.78 -12.27 13.75
N ASP A 108 -3.95 -12.46 15.05
CA ASP A 108 -4.30 -13.76 15.66
C ASP A 108 -5.62 -13.66 16.44
N ALA A 109 -6.18 -14.81 16.80
CA ALA A 109 -7.43 -14.97 17.53
C ALA A 109 -8.63 -14.32 16.83
N LEU A 110 -8.76 -14.49 15.52
CA LEU A 110 -9.97 -14.11 14.77
C LEU A 110 -10.99 -15.26 14.85
N LEU A 111 -11.88 -15.23 15.85
CA LEU A 111 -12.76 -16.36 16.17
C LEU A 111 -13.68 -16.74 15.01
N HIS A 112 -13.87 -18.05 14.80
CA HIS A 112 -14.73 -18.57 13.72
C HIS A 112 -16.20 -18.14 13.86
N SER A 113 -16.71 -18.06 15.10
CA SER A 113 -18.14 -17.85 15.32
C SER A 113 -18.44 -17.19 16.66
N GLN A 114 -19.63 -16.59 16.73
CA GLN A 114 -20.19 -16.05 17.97
C GLN A 114 -20.44 -17.13 19.01
N ALA A 115 -20.87 -18.33 18.60
CA ALA A 115 -21.04 -19.47 19.52
C ALA A 115 -19.70 -19.90 20.15
N GLY A 116 -18.60 -19.85 19.39
CA GLY A 116 -17.25 -20.06 19.90
C GLY A 116 -16.86 -19.00 20.93
N LYS A 117 -17.13 -17.73 20.65
CA LYS A 117 -16.90 -16.62 21.58
C LYS A 117 -17.67 -16.79 22.89
N GLU A 118 -18.93 -17.17 22.82
CA GLU A 118 -19.78 -17.44 23.99
C GLU A 118 -19.26 -18.64 24.79
N ALA A 119 -18.74 -19.66 24.13
CA ALA A 119 -18.10 -20.79 24.81
C ALA A 119 -16.79 -20.37 25.51
N TRP A 120 -15.98 -19.50 24.92
CA TRP A 120 -14.83 -18.90 25.61
C TRP A 120 -15.24 -18.07 26.83
N GLN A 121 -16.32 -17.29 26.74
CA GLN A 121 -16.87 -16.55 27.88
C GLN A 121 -17.37 -17.49 28.99
N TYR A 122 -18.05 -18.58 28.63
CA TYR A 122 -18.47 -19.60 29.59
C TYR A 122 -17.27 -20.26 30.29
N THR A 123 -16.26 -20.69 29.54
CA THR A 123 -15.06 -21.32 30.12
C THR A 123 -14.29 -20.36 31.03
N TYR A 124 -14.21 -19.09 30.67
CA TYR A 124 -13.64 -18.05 31.54
C TYR A 124 -14.45 -17.90 32.85
N ALA A 125 -15.77 -17.79 32.76
CA ALA A 125 -16.65 -17.70 33.92
C ALA A 125 -16.61 -18.95 34.82
N ALA A 126 -16.30 -20.12 34.24
CA ALA A 126 -16.09 -21.37 34.96
C ALA A 126 -14.70 -21.47 35.63
N GLY A 127 -13.86 -20.43 35.54
CA GLY A 127 -12.59 -20.32 36.25
C GLY A 127 -11.34 -20.51 35.39
N ASN A 128 -11.46 -20.70 34.07
CA ASN A 128 -10.29 -20.77 33.20
C ASN A 128 -9.78 -19.36 32.85
N SER A 129 -8.85 -18.83 33.64
CA SER A 129 -8.28 -17.50 33.40
C SER A 129 -7.57 -17.35 32.04
N GLN A 130 -7.09 -18.44 31.44
CA GLN A 130 -6.45 -18.41 30.12
C GLN A 130 -7.43 -18.09 28.99
N ALA A 131 -8.73 -18.31 29.20
CA ALA A 131 -9.77 -18.00 28.22
C ALA A 131 -10.03 -16.50 28.07
N TYR A 132 -9.54 -15.66 28.99
CA TYR A 132 -9.83 -14.23 29.02
C TYR A 132 -9.60 -13.53 27.67
N LEU A 133 -8.46 -13.82 27.03
CA LEU A 133 -8.10 -13.22 25.74
C LEU A 133 -9.16 -13.50 24.67
N PHE A 134 -9.61 -14.75 24.57
CA PHE A 134 -10.61 -15.18 23.60
C PHE A 134 -12.01 -14.61 23.90
N THR A 135 -12.28 -14.15 25.13
CA THR A 135 -13.54 -13.45 25.42
C THR A 135 -13.62 -12.06 24.78
N LEU A 136 -12.45 -11.45 24.53
CA LEU A 136 -12.32 -10.11 23.93
C LEU A 136 -12.16 -10.20 22.41
N ALA A 137 -11.55 -11.28 21.93
CA ALA A 137 -11.25 -11.55 20.53
C ALA A 137 -12.43 -11.28 19.57
N PRO A 138 -12.18 -10.65 18.41
CA PRO A 138 -13.22 -10.37 17.42
C PRO A 138 -13.65 -11.65 16.69
N VAL A 139 -14.85 -11.62 16.09
CA VAL A 139 -15.40 -12.77 15.33
C VAL A 139 -15.31 -12.46 13.83
N LEU A 140 -14.61 -13.30 13.08
CA LEU A 140 -14.52 -13.26 11.63
C LEU A 140 -15.41 -14.37 11.03
N ALA A 141 -16.72 -14.15 10.98
CA ALA A 141 -17.67 -15.20 10.58
C ALA A 141 -17.54 -15.64 9.11
N GLN A 142 -16.96 -14.81 8.26
CA GLN A 142 -16.73 -15.10 6.84
C GLN A 142 -15.29 -14.72 6.48
N PRO A 143 -14.34 -15.66 6.52
CA PRO A 143 -12.93 -15.37 6.30
C PRO A 143 -12.66 -14.94 4.84
N SER A 144 -12.08 -13.76 4.68
CA SER A 144 -11.55 -13.21 3.42
C SER A 144 -10.68 -11.99 3.73
N THR A 145 -9.87 -11.53 2.77
CA THR A 145 -9.15 -10.25 2.89
C THR A 145 -10.11 -9.11 3.20
N GLU A 146 -11.23 -9.00 2.49
CA GLU A 146 -12.21 -7.92 2.68
C GLU A 146 -12.83 -7.93 4.08
N ASN A 147 -13.33 -9.08 4.52
CA ASN A 147 -13.99 -9.16 5.82
C ASN A 147 -13.00 -9.01 6.97
N PHE A 148 -11.72 -9.36 6.77
CA PHE A 148 -10.66 -9.01 7.71
C PHE A 148 -10.52 -7.48 7.83
N TYR A 149 -10.43 -6.74 6.72
CA TYR A 149 -10.33 -5.28 6.77
C TYR A 149 -11.58 -4.59 7.33
N LYS A 150 -12.78 -5.09 7.04
CA LYS A 150 -14.01 -4.63 7.70
C LYS A 150 -14.02 -4.86 9.22
N LEU A 151 -13.36 -5.92 9.68
CA LEU A 151 -13.23 -6.25 11.10
C LEU A 151 -12.04 -5.52 11.76
N PHE A 152 -11.13 -4.96 10.96
CA PHE A 152 -9.82 -4.50 11.42
C PHE A 152 -9.88 -3.50 12.57
N PRO A 153 -10.80 -2.51 12.61
CA PRO A 153 -10.89 -1.61 13.77
C PRO A 153 -11.17 -2.34 15.09
N GLN A 154 -12.03 -3.37 15.07
CA GLN A 154 -12.32 -4.20 16.24
C GLN A 154 -11.10 -5.07 16.62
N TYR A 155 -10.38 -5.56 15.61
CA TYR A 155 -9.13 -6.28 15.85
C TYR A 155 -8.06 -5.36 16.47
N ALA A 156 -7.92 -4.13 16.00
CA ALA A 156 -6.98 -3.16 16.57
C ALA A 156 -7.27 -2.87 18.05
N ASP A 157 -8.54 -2.67 18.41
CA ASP A 157 -8.97 -2.47 19.80
C ASP A 157 -8.67 -3.69 20.68
N PHE A 158 -8.85 -4.89 20.13
CA PHE A 158 -8.48 -6.14 20.79
C PHE A 158 -6.96 -6.27 20.94
N ALA A 159 -6.19 -6.03 19.89
CA ALA A 159 -4.75 -6.22 19.84
C ALA A 159 -4.03 -5.37 20.90
N VAL A 160 -4.42 -4.11 21.06
CA VAL A 160 -3.85 -3.21 22.09
C VAL A 160 -4.11 -3.71 23.52
N GLN A 161 -5.23 -4.40 23.75
CA GLN A 161 -5.54 -5.00 25.06
C GLN A 161 -4.84 -6.35 25.27
N ALA A 162 -4.71 -7.12 24.19
CA ALA A 162 -4.16 -8.45 24.15
C ALA A 162 -2.64 -8.48 24.33
N GLU A 163 -1.95 -7.55 23.68
CA GLU A 163 -0.50 -7.59 23.50
C GLU A 163 0.14 -6.33 24.10
N PRO A 164 0.80 -6.45 25.27
CA PRO A 164 1.47 -5.31 25.93
C PRO A 164 2.51 -4.61 25.05
N GLY A 165 3.03 -5.30 24.02
CA GLY A 165 3.97 -4.75 23.06
C GLY A 165 3.41 -3.59 22.23
N TYR A 166 2.09 -3.39 22.17
CA TYR A 166 1.49 -2.23 21.49
C TYR A 166 1.29 -1.02 22.41
N ALA A 167 1.85 -1.02 23.62
CA ALA A 167 1.79 0.16 24.49
C ALA A 167 2.39 1.39 23.80
N GLY A 168 1.57 2.42 23.59
CA GLY A 168 1.96 3.65 22.88
C GLY A 168 1.92 3.58 21.36
N TYR A 169 1.56 2.42 20.79
CA TYR A 169 1.35 2.24 19.35
C TYR A 169 -0.11 2.50 18.98
N THR A 170 -0.34 3.17 17.85
CA THR A 170 -1.69 3.49 17.35
C THR A 170 -1.88 2.88 15.97
N PHE A 171 -2.71 1.84 15.90
CA PHE A 171 -3.15 1.25 14.64
C PHE A 171 -3.93 2.25 13.77
N PRO A 172 -3.87 2.13 12.44
CA PRO A 172 -4.80 2.84 11.56
C PRO A 172 -6.24 2.38 11.82
N ARG A 173 -7.20 3.29 11.59
CA ARG A 173 -8.63 2.95 11.63
C ARG A 173 -9.18 2.90 10.22
N PHE A 174 -9.40 1.70 9.71
CA PHE A 174 -10.06 1.48 8.43
C PHE A 174 -11.57 1.29 8.64
N GLU A 175 -12.25 2.32 9.15
CA GLU A 175 -13.70 2.29 9.37
C GLU A 175 -14.43 2.36 8.01
N ASP A 176 -15.72 1.98 7.98
CA ASP A 176 -16.58 2.01 6.77
C ASP A 176 -15.95 1.38 5.50
N PHE A 177 -15.09 0.38 5.68
CA PHE A 177 -14.29 -0.22 4.62
C PHE A 177 -15.13 -0.79 3.48
N THR A 178 -14.94 -0.25 2.27
CA THR A 178 -15.71 -0.60 1.07
C THR A 178 -14.77 -0.91 -0.09
N VAL A 179 -14.83 -2.15 -0.60
CA VAL A 179 -14.04 -2.60 -1.74
C VAL A 179 -14.58 -2.00 -3.03
N THR A 180 -13.70 -1.38 -3.82
CA THR A 180 -14.00 -0.82 -5.14
C THR A 180 -13.49 -1.73 -6.26
N GLU A 181 -12.33 -2.38 -6.07
CA GLU A 181 -11.74 -3.30 -7.05
C GLU A 181 -11.06 -4.49 -6.36
N ARG A 182 -10.97 -5.61 -7.08
CA ARG A 182 -10.37 -6.86 -6.61
C ARG A 182 -9.37 -7.36 -7.64
N PHE A 183 -8.23 -7.80 -7.16
CA PHE A 183 -7.15 -8.36 -7.96
C PHE A 183 -6.69 -9.70 -7.37
N PRO A 184 -6.14 -10.59 -8.20
CA PRO A 184 -5.56 -11.84 -7.71
C PRO A 184 -4.50 -11.57 -6.64
N SER A 185 -4.47 -12.38 -5.59
CA SER A 185 -3.40 -12.27 -4.61
C SER A 185 -2.05 -12.64 -5.21
N ALA A 186 -0.99 -12.00 -4.72
CA ALA A 186 0.40 -12.33 -5.05
C ALA A 186 1.07 -13.19 -3.96
N GLY A 187 0.30 -13.63 -2.95
CA GLY A 187 0.78 -14.39 -1.81
C GLY A 187 1.03 -15.87 -2.14
N ASN A 188 2.01 -16.46 -1.46
CA ASN A 188 2.41 -17.87 -1.66
C ASN A 188 1.65 -18.89 -0.78
N PHE A 189 0.56 -18.48 -0.13
CA PHE A 189 -0.20 -19.35 0.78
C PHE A 189 -1.06 -20.41 0.08
N GLY A 190 -1.25 -20.28 -1.25
CA GLY A 190 -1.90 -21.30 -2.07
C GLY A 190 -3.29 -21.69 -1.56
N GLN A 191 -3.60 -22.99 -1.52
CA GLN A 191 -4.92 -23.49 -1.12
C GLN A 191 -5.26 -23.27 0.37
N ALA A 192 -4.29 -22.90 1.21
CA ALA A 192 -4.56 -22.61 2.62
C ALA A 192 -5.17 -21.22 2.84
N ALA A 193 -5.06 -20.33 1.85
CA ALA A 193 -5.55 -18.97 1.93
C ALA A 193 -7.07 -18.92 1.68
N LEU A 194 -7.80 -18.20 2.54
CA LEU A 194 -9.25 -18.07 2.49
C LEU A 194 -9.62 -16.67 1.97
N GLY A 195 -10.20 -16.62 0.76
CA GLY A 195 -10.63 -15.36 0.15
C GLY A 195 -9.51 -14.34 0.01
N ASP A 196 -8.31 -14.80 -0.35
CA ASP A 196 -7.09 -14.02 -0.49
C ASP A 196 -7.10 -13.24 -1.80
N GLU A 197 -7.11 -11.92 -1.68
CA GLU A 197 -7.18 -10.96 -2.78
C GLU A 197 -6.29 -9.76 -2.46
N LEU A 198 -5.90 -9.03 -3.50
CA LEU A 198 -5.47 -7.64 -3.36
C LEU A 198 -6.67 -6.75 -3.61
N LEU A 199 -6.90 -5.78 -2.73
CA LEU A 199 -8.10 -4.96 -2.77
C LEU A 199 -7.72 -3.50 -2.99
N ARG A 200 -8.45 -2.83 -3.88
CA ARG A 200 -8.61 -1.38 -3.81
C ARG A 200 -9.87 -1.08 -3.01
N ALA A 201 -9.78 -0.17 -2.05
CA ALA A 201 -10.92 0.14 -1.20
C ALA A 201 -10.90 1.59 -0.72
N THR A 202 -12.07 2.06 -0.31
CA THR A 202 -12.25 3.30 0.45
C THR A 202 -12.51 2.99 1.91
N PHE A 203 -12.16 3.91 2.80
CA PHE A 203 -12.39 3.81 4.24
C PHE A 203 -12.58 5.20 4.85
N THR A 204 -12.96 5.26 6.12
CA THR A 204 -12.97 6.48 6.92
C THR A 204 -12.02 6.35 8.12
N GLU A 205 -11.31 7.42 8.45
CA GLU A 205 -10.52 7.56 9.69
C GLU A 205 -10.73 8.97 10.23
N ASP A 206 -11.18 9.08 11.49
CA ASP A 206 -11.51 10.36 12.13
C ASP A 206 -12.49 11.24 11.32
N GLY A 207 -13.46 10.60 10.65
CA GLY A 207 -14.47 11.28 9.84
C GLY A 207 -13.98 11.82 8.49
N ARG A 208 -12.74 11.49 8.09
CA ARG A 208 -12.16 11.84 6.80
C ARG A 208 -12.14 10.63 5.88
N GLU A 209 -12.37 10.85 4.59
CA GLU A 209 -12.39 9.78 3.59
C GLU A 209 -10.98 9.49 3.05
N GLY A 210 -10.61 8.22 3.09
CA GLY A 210 -9.37 7.70 2.51
C GLY A 210 -9.64 6.64 1.44
N GLU A 211 -8.64 6.39 0.62
CA GLU A 211 -8.60 5.25 -0.29
C GLU A 211 -7.22 4.58 -0.26
N GLY A 212 -7.14 3.33 -0.68
CA GLY A 212 -5.89 2.60 -0.62
C GLY A 212 -5.89 1.25 -1.31
N MET A 213 -4.69 0.66 -1.32
CA MET A 213 -4.42 -0.70 -1.73
C MET A 213 -4.14 -1.55 -0.48
N PHE A 214 -4.80 -2.70 -0.38
CA PHE A 214 -4.83 -3.53 0.82
C PHE A 214 -4.55 -5.00 0.49
N ALA A 215 -3.76 -5.65 1.34
CA ALA A 215 -3.42 -7.06 1.24
C ALA A 215 -3.51 -7.71 2.62
N ALA A 216 -4.15 -8.88 2.71
CA ALA A 216 -4.10 -9.73 3.90
C ALA A 216 -4.50 -11.14 3.52
N THR A 217 -3.79 -12.13 4.04
CA THR A 217 -4.05 -13.54 3.78
C THR A 217 -4.60 -14.20 5.05
N VAL A 218 -5.88 -14.55 5.04
CA VAL A 218 -6.53 -15.26 6.15
C VAL A 218 -6.34 -16.76 6.00
N VAL A 219 -5.97 -17.46 7.08
CA VAL A 219 -5.80 -18.91 7.10
C VAL A 219 -6.48 -19.53 8.32
N ASP A 220 -6.95 -20.76 8.17
CA ASP A 220 -7.67 -21.53 9.20
C ASP A 220 -6.73 -22.51 9.92
N PHE A 221 -6.76 -22.49 11.25
CA PHE A 221 -5.99 -23.39 12.11
C PHE A 221 -6.80 -24.59 12.61
N GLY A 222 -8.02 -24.74 12.11
CA GLY A 222 -8.94 -25.81 12.40
C GLY A 222 -9.79 -25.53 13.63
N PRO A 223 -10.87 -26.30 13.78
CA PRO A 223 -11.79 -26.13 14.90
C PRO A 223 -11.18 -26.63 16.21
N VAL A 224 -11.52 -25.96 17.31
CA VAL A 224 -11.15 -26.38 18.68
C VAL A 224 -12.42 -26.57 19.48
N GLN A 225 -12.80 -27.82 19.77
CA GLN A 225 -14.01 -28.09 20.54
C GLN A 225 -13.80 -27.73 22.02
N ILE A 226 -14.55 -26.74 22.49
CA ILE A 226 -14.52 -26.26 23.88
C ILE A 226 -15.91 -26.36 24.51
N ALA A 227 -15.96 -26.42 25.85
CA ALA A 227 -17.21 -26.50 26.58
C ALA A 227 -18.02 -25.19 26.39
N ALA A 228 -19.31 -25.34 26.10
CA ALA A 228 -20.24 -24.24 25.82
C ALA A 228 -21.40 -24.17 26.84
N GLY A 229 -21.31 -24.91 27.95
CA GLY A 229 -22.33 -24.90 28.99
C GLY A 229 -22.13 -25.96 30.05
N ALA A 230 -23.03 -25.95 31.05
CA ALA A 230 -23.03 -26.95 32.10
C ALA A 230 -23.38 -28.35 31.53
N PRO A 231 -22.86 -29.43 32.13
CA PRO A 231 -23.20 -30.78 31.70
C PRO A 231 -24.71 -31.04 31.78
N SER A 232 -25.26 -31.65 30.74
CA SER A 232 -26.64 -32.16 30.70
C SER A 232 -26.58 -33.68 30.66
N GLY A 233 -26.76 -34.31 31.83
CA GLY A 233 -26.51 -35.75 32.01
C GLY A 233 -25.04 -36.10 31.78
N TYR A 234 -24.76 -36.99 30.82
CA TYR A 234 -23.40 -37.41 30.44
C TYR A 234 -22.82 -36.59 29.27
N GLN A 235 -23.55 -35.59 28.76
CA GLN A 235 -23.12 -34.75 27.65
C GLN A 235 -22.65 -33.39 28.16
N ILE A 236 -21.47 -32.96 27.71
CA ILE A 236 -21.00 -31.59 27.89
C ILE A 236 -21.28 -30.87 26.57
N PRO A 237 -22.15 -29.84 26.54
CA PRO A 237 -22.32 -29.02 25.35
C PRO A 237 -20.97 -28.46 24.89
N SER A 238 -20.69 -28.50 23.60
CA SER A 238 -19.47 -27.94 23.03
C SER A 238 -19.75 -27.03 21.83
N ALA A 239 -18.84 -26.11 21.58
CA ALA A 239 -18.81 -25.26 20.40
C ALA A 239 -17.39 -25.21 19.85
N ASP A 240 -17.27 -24.78 18.60
CA ASP A 240 -15.98 -24.50 17.98
C ASP A 240 -15.42 -23.16 18.50
N GLY A 241 -14.41 -23.24 19.36
CA GLY A 241 -13.60 -22.12 19.84
C GLY A 241 -12.33 -21.88 19.01
N GLY A 242 -12.22 -22.51 17.84
CA GLY A 242 -11.15 -22.25 16.88
C GLY A 242 -11.17 -20.84 16.31
N TYR A 243 -10.09 -20.49 15.62
CA TYR A 243 -9.87 -19.14 15.11
C TYR A 243 -8.98 -19.14 13.85
N TYR A 244 -9.16 -18.11 13.04
CA TYR A 244 -8.28 -17.77 11.94
C TYR A 244 -7.09 -16.93 12.43
N MET A 245 -6.02 -16.93 11.63
CA MET A 245 -5.02 -15.88 11.67
C MET A 245 -4.95 -15.19 10.30
N ALA A 246 -4.55 -13.93 10.28
CA ALA A 246 -4.22 -13.22 9.05
C ALA A 246 -2.72 -12.89 9.01
N TYR A 247 -2.12 -13.03 7.83
CA TYR A 247 -0.71 -12.74 7.53
C TYR A 247 -0.62 -11.76 6.35
N ASN A 248 0.58 -11.28 6.05
CA ASN A 248 0.85 -10.35 4.94
C ASN A 248 -0.06 -9.11 4.98
N ILE A 249 -0.35 -8.60 6.18
CA ILE A 249 -1.29 -7.50 6.35
C ILE A 249 -0.55 -6.22 5.98
N MET A 250 -0.91 -5.61 4.85
CA MET A 250 -0.25 -4.44 4.31
C MET A 250 -1.27 -3.46 3.73
N ALA A 251 -1.03 -2.17 3.93
CA ALA A 251 -1.81 -1.14 3.28
C ALA A 251 -0.95 0.04 2.86
N VAL A 252 -1.19 0.54 1.65
CA VAL A 252 -0.78 1.88 1.21
C VAL A 252 -2.05 2.67 1.03
N THR A 253 -2.19 3.77 1.77
CA THR A 253 -3.39 4.60 1.72
C THR A 253 -3.04 6.06 1.54
N ALA A 254 -4.00 6.82 1.03
CA ALA A 254 -3.95 8.27 0.94
C ALA A 254 -5.32 8.87 1.22
N ALA A 255 -5.37 10.18 1.42
CA ALA A 255 -6.64 10.92 1.38
C ALA A 255 -7.35 10.65 0.05
N LYS A 256 -8.68 10.58 0.09
CA LYS A 256 -9.50 10.33 -1.09
C LYS A 256 -9.12 11.25 -2.26
N ASP A 257 -9.07 10.69 -3.46
CA ASP A 257 -8.70 11.33 -4.73
C ASP A 257 -7.22 11.73 -4.84
N THR A 258 -6.38 11.43 -3.84
CA THR A 258 -4.95 11.76 -3.86
C THR A 258 -4.05 10.52 -3.96
N LEU A 259 -4.60 9.31 -3.86
CA LEU A 259 -3.82 8.08 -4.00
C LEU A 259 -3.08 8.01 -5.34
N ILE A 260 -3.65 8.58 -6.40
CA ILE A 260 -3.01 8.65 -7.72
C ILE A 260 -1.68 9.39 -7.72
N GLU A 261 -1.49 10.34 -6.80
CA GLU A 261 -0.25 11.08 -6.63
C GLU A 261 0.75 10.32 -5.74
N TRP A 262 0.25 9.60 -4.73
CA TRP A 262 1.06 8.99 -3.68
C TRP A 262 1.43 7.53 -3.91
N GLU A 263 0.65 6.78 -4.70
CA GLU A 263 0.81 5.32 -4.79
C GLU A 263 2.24 4.91 -5.13
N ASP A 264 2.84 5.49 -6.17
CA ASP A 264 4.17 5.11 -6.65
C ASP A 264 5.27 5.33 -5.60
N VAL A 265 5.32 6.50 -4.97
CA VAL A 265 6.35 6.78 -3.96
C VAL A 265 6.16 5.92 -2.71
N LEU A 266 4.91 5.66 -2.30
CA LEU A 266 4.63 4.86 -1.11
C LEU A 266 4.90 3.38 -1.34
N THR A 267 4.54 2.80 -2.48
CA THR A 267 4.85 1.39 -2.79
C THR A 267 6.35 1.18 -2.97
N GLN A 268 7.06 2.11 -3.62
CA GLN A 268 8.53 2.08 -3.71
C GLN A 268 9.18 2.13 -2.33
N CYS A 269 8.76 3.04 -1.45
CA CYS A 269 9.24 3.11 -0.07
C CYS A 269 8.97 1.80 0.69
N MET A 270 7.74 1.30 0.63
CA MET A 270 7.37 0.06 1.32
C MET A 270 8.16 -1.16 0.81
N GLY A 271 8.53 -1.17 -0.48
CA GLY A 271 9.39 -2.18 -1.12
C GLY A 271 10.82 -2.25 -0.61
N THR A 272 11.26 -1.28 0.19
CA THR A 272 12.60 -1.27 0.79
C THR A 272 12.63 -1.75 2.24
N LEU A 273 11.49 -2.22 2.78
CA LEU A 273 11.42 -2.70 4.16
C LEU A 273 12.27 -3.95 4.36
N GLU A 274 13.29 -3.81 5.22
CA GLU A 274 14.17 -4.89 5.62
C GLU A 274 14.20 -5.04 7.15
N TYR A 275 13.88 -6.24 7.63
CA TYR A 275 14.09 -6.60 9.04
C TYR A 275 15.53 -7.06 9.27
N SER A 276 16.11 -6.69 10.42
CA SER A 276 17.47 -7.10 10.75
C SER A 276 17.57 -8.60 11.01
N GLN A 277 18.74 -9.18 10.73
CA GLN A 277 18.99 -10.60 10.97
C GLN A 277 18.81 -10.98 12.46
N ALA A 278 19.13 -10.06 13.38
CA ALA A 278 18.96 -10.26 14.81
C ALA A 278 17.47 -10.34 15.18
N TYR A 279 16.65 -9.44 14.63
CA TYR A 279 15.21 -9.48 14.82
C TYR A 279 14.63 -10.80 14.33
N VAL A 280 14.96 -11.20 13.09
CA VAL A 280 14.55 -12.46 12.48
C VAL A 280 14.92 -13.67 13.35
N GLN A 281 16.15 -13.72 13.87
CA GLN A 281 16.59 -14.81 14.75
C GLN A 281 15.81 -14.84 16.07
N SER A 282 15.45 -13.69 16.63
CA SER A 282 14.65 -13.62 17.86
C SER A 282 13.27 -14.26 17.67
N VAL A 283 12.63 -14.05 16.52
CA VAL A 283 11.35 -14.69 16.19
C VAL A 283 11.51 -16.21 16.05
N GLN A 284 12.59 -16.67 15.39
CA GLN A 284 12.87 -18.12 15.21
C GLN A 284 13.03 -18.85 16.55
N GLN A 285 13.77 -18.24 17.48
CA GLN A 285 14.04 -18.83 18.79
C GLN A 285 12.81 -18.91 19.69
N ALA A 286 11.82 -18.03 19.47
CA ALA A 286 10.55 -18.06 20.21
C ALA A 286 9.67 -19.29 19.88
N GLY A 287 10.13 -20.21 19.03
CA GLY A 287 9.41 -21.45 18.71
C GLY A 287 8.13 -21.21 17.92
N GLN A 288 7.99 -20.04 17.33
CA GLN A 288 6.86 -19.68 16.47
C GLN A 288 7.06 -20.37 15.11
N GLU A 289 6.73 -21.66 14.99
CA GLU A 289 7.01 -22.56 13.84
C GLU A 289 6.75 -21.95 12.44
N GLN A 290 5.90 -20.91 12.34
CA GLN A 290 5.75 -20.05 11.16
C GLN A 290 6.99 -19.26 10.73
N VAL A 291 8.11 -19.22 11.45
CA VAL A 291 9.28 -18.43 10.98
C VAL A 291 9.90 -18.97 9.70
N ALA A 292 9.67 -20.24 9.35
CA ALA A 292 10.00 -20.74 8.00
C ALA A 292 9.19 -20.02 6.89
N GLN A 293 7.94 -19.63 7.18
CA GLN A 293 7.10 -18.78 6.32
C GLN A 293 7.41 -17.28 6.52
N ALA A 294 7.88 -16.85 7.70
CA ALA A 294 8.27 -15.46 7.94
C ALA A 294 9.68 -15.11 7.42
N MET A 295 10.56 -16.08 7.15
CA MET A 295 11.75 -15.87 6.30
C MET A 295 11.36 -15.68 4.83
N GLN A 296 10.22 -16.25 4.46
CA GLN A 296 9.49 -15.91 3.25
C GLN A 296 8.79 -14.55 3.37
N PHE A 297 8.72 -13.87 4.53
CA PHE A 297 8.04 -12.56 4.66
C PHE A 297 8.71 -11.48 3.82
N SER A 298 10.04 -11.31 3.80
CA SER A 298 10.64 -10.28 2.94
C SER A 298 10.44 -10.61 1.45
N ALA A 299 10.55 -11.89 1.06
CA ALA A 299 10.27 -12.33 -0.30
C ALA A 299 8.77 -12.26 -0.69
N ASN A 300 7.87 -12.57 0.23
CA ASN A 300 6.42 -12.53 0.07
C ASN A 300 5.90 -11.10 0.20
N ALA A 301 6.54 -10.24 1.01
CA ALA A 301 6.25 -8.83 1.11
C ALA A 301 6.58 -8.17 -0.22
N ASN A 302 7.76 -8.45 -0.78
CA ASN A 302 8.10 -8.01 -2.13
C ASN A 302 7.09 -8.54 -3.15
N ALA A 303 6.69 -9.82 -3.09
CA ALA A 303 5.66 -10.34 -3.98
C ALA A 303 4.29 -9.66 -3.80
N VAL A 304 3.86 -9.41 -2.57
CA VAL A 304 2.60 -8.70 -2.25
C VAL A 304 2.67 -7.25 -2.71
N LEU A 305 3.82 -6.58 -2.57
CA LEU A 305 4.07 -5.21 -3.03
C LEU A 305 4.12 -5.12 -4.55
N ASP A 306 4.83 -6.03 -5.22
CA ASP A 306 4.79 -6.20 -6.68
C ASP A 306 3.35 -6.47 -7.15
N GLY A 307 2.60 -7.22 -6.36
CA GLY A 307 1.17 -7.44 -6.53
C GLY A 307 0.37 -6.13 -6.43
N ILE A 308 0.63 -5.30 -5.41
CA ILE A 308 -0.03 -4.00 -5.23
C ILE A 308 0.28 -3.08 -6.43
N MET A 309 1.56 -2.95 -6.81
CA MET A 309 1.99 -2.12 -7.95
C MET A 309 1.35 -2.60 -9.25
N SER A 310 1.38 -3.90 -9.54
CA SER A 310 0.75 -4.46 -10.75
C SER A 310 -0.78 -4.35 -10.73
N SER A 311 -1.41 -4.46 -9.55
CA SER A 311 -2.85 -4.24 -9.38
C SER A 311 -3.22 -2.78 -9.64
N TRP A 312 -2.38 -1.85 -9.18
CA TRP A 312 -2.54 -0.43 -9.45
C TRP A 312 -2.39 -0.11 -10.95
N GLU A 313 -1.44 -0.73 -11.64
CA GLU A 313 -1.32 -0.62 -13.10
C GLU A 313 -2.54 -1.22 -13.84
N ALA A 314 -3.14 -2.27 -13.30
CA ALA A 314 -4.29 -2.97 -13.88
C ALA A 314 -5.66 -2.39 -13.49
N ARG A 315 -5.70 -1.33 -12.68
CA ARG A 315 -6.93 -0.74 -12.12
C ARG A 315 -7.89 -0.19 -13.18
N SER A 316 -9.13 0.01 -12.78
CA SER A 316 -10.17 0.58 -13.62
C SER A 316 -9.96 2.09 -13.82
N THR A 317 -9.29 2.43 -14.93
CA THR A 317 -9.06 3.81 -15.36
C THR A 317 -10.34 4.63 -15.51
N SER A 318 -11.46 3.99 -15.86
CA SER A 318 -12.75 4.67 -16.01
C SER A 318 -13.27 5.24 -14.69
N GLN A 319 -13.07 4.53 -13.58
CA GLN A 319 -13.47 5.00 -12.25
C GLN A 319 -12.59 6.19 -11.82
N ASP A 320 -11.29 6.11 -12.08
CA ASP A 320 -10.35 7.18 -11.76
C ASP A 320 -10.67 8.47 -12.52
N ILE A 321 -10.91 8.37 -13.82
CA ILE A 321 -11.27 9.54 -14.65
C ILE A 321 -12.50 10.23 -14.05
N ILE A 322 -13.53 9.46 -13.66
CA ILE A 322 -14.75 10.02 -13.06
C ILE A 322 -14.44 10.67 -11.71
N SER A 323 -13.70 9.98 -10.82
CA SER A 323 -13.36 10.49 -9.48
C SER A 323 -12.54 11.77 -9.57
N GLN A 324 -11.50 11.77 -10.41
CA GLN A 324 -10.60 12.91 -10.60
C GLN A 324 -11.32 14.12 -11.20
N LYS A 325 -12.22 13.91 -12.17
CA LYS A 325 -13.09 14.99 -12.69
C LYS A 325 -14.03 15.57 -11.64
N GLN A 326 -14.61 14.71 -10.79
CA GLN A 326 -15.46 15.16 -9.69
C GLN A 326 -14.66 15.93 -8.64
N SER A 327 -13.46 15.48 -8.32
CA SER A 327 -12.52 16.16 -7.43
C SER A 327 -12.18 17.55 -7.96
N ASP A 328 -11.73 17.64 -9.22
CA ASP A 328 -11.40 18.91 -9.88
C ASP A 328 -12.60 19.87 -9.89
N ALA A 329 -13.79 19.38 -10.28
CA ALA A 329 -15.01 20.19 -10.30
C ALA A 329 -15.42 20.70 -8.91
N THR A 330 -15.25 19.86 -7.87
CA THR A 330 -15.57 20.22 -6.48
C THR A 330 -14.60 21.26 -5.94
N LEU A 331 -13.32 21.14 -6.30
CA LEU A 331 -12.25 22.03 -5.86
C LEU A 331 -12.13 23.31 -6.71
N GLY A 332 -12.83 23.38 -7.85
CA GLY A 332 -12.83 24.55 -8.74
C GLY A 332 -11.63 24.63 -9.68
N TYR A 333 -11.07 23.48 -10.05
CA TYR A 333 -9.91 23.37 -10.93
C TYR A 333 -10.24 22.85 -12.33
N GLU A 334 -9.44 23.31 -13.28
CA GLU A 334 -9.25 22.70 -14.60
C GLU A 334 -7.86 22.05 -14.68
N ARG A 335 -7.66 21.18 -15.66
CA ARG A 335 -6.33 20.62 -15.95
C ARG A 335 -5.75 21.21 -17.22
N VAL A 336 -4.47 21.55 -17.14
CA VAL A 336 -3.64 21.90 -18.30
C VAL A 336 -2.41 21.01 -18.32
N TYR A 337 -1.83 20.82 -19.50
CA TYR A 337 -0.58 20.09 -19.65
C TYR A 337 0.51 20.98 -20.25
N ASP A 338 1.75 20.78 -19.83
CA ASP A 338 2.91 21.42 -20.45
C ASP A 338 3.26 20.70 -21.75
N THR A 339 3.13 21.40 -22.87
CA THR A 339 3.42 20.88 -24.22
C THR A 339 4.89 20.45 -24.41
N GLN A 340 5.81 20.85 -23.53
CA GLN A 340 7.22 20.48 -23.60
C GLN A 340 7.55 19.23 -22.79
N THR A 341 6.94 19.05 -21.62
CA THR A 341 7.27 17.96 -20.69
C THR A 341 6.20 16.87 -20.65
N GLY A 342 4.97 17.18 -21.06
CA GLY A 342 3.80 16.35 -20.87
C GLY A 342 3.24 16.38 -19.45
N GLU A 343 3.84 17.13 -18.52
CA GLU A 343 3.39 17.17 -17.13
C GLU A 343 2.02 17.85 -17.01
N ILE A 344 1.17 17.26 -16.17
CA ILE A 344 -0.20 17.73 -15.91
C ILE A 344 -0.22 18.62 -14.67
N TYR A 345 -0.92 19.75 -14.76
CA TYR A 345 -1.10 20.69 -13.66
C TYR A 345 -2.58 21.02 -13.45
N ARG A 346 -2.96 21.29 -12.21
CA ARG A 346 -4.24 21.93 -11.88
C ARG A 346 -4.08 23.45 -11.98
N ALA A 347 -5.08 24.12 -12.56
CA ALA A 347 -5.19 25.57 -12.58
C ALA A 347 -6.61 25.97 -12.16
N GLU A 348 -6.81 27.19 -11.64
CA GLU A 348 -8.17 27.68 -11.36
C GLU A 348 -9.02 27.70 -12.64
N ASN A 349 -10.30 27.36 -12.52
CA ASN A 349 -11.22 27.35 -13.67
C ASN A 349 -11.20 28.68 -14.46
N GLY A 350 -11.01 28.60 -15.77
CA GLY A 350 -10.92 29.75 -16.66
C GLY A 350 -9.52 30.36 -16.77
N TRP A 351 -8.51 29.78 -16.11
CA TRP A 351 -7.12 30.20 -16.26
C TRP A 351 -6.65 30.10 -17.71
N SER A 352 -6.90 28.95 -18.36
CA SER A 352 -6.53 28.67 -19.76
C SER A 352 -7.20 29.60 -20.77
N ASP A 353 -8.38 30.13 -20.48
CA ASP A 353 -9.07 31.12 -21.32
C ASP A 353 -8.33 32.48 -21.36
N THR A 354 -7.62 32.80 -20.28
CA THR A 354 -6.90 34.07 -20.13
C THR A 354 -5.41 33.96 -20.43
N TYR A 355 -4.84 32.75 -20.31
CA TYR A 355 -3.45 32.47 -20.59
C TYR A 355 -3.10 32.73 -22.07
N GLN A 356 -2.12 33.60 -22.30
CA GLN A 356 -1.69 34.00 -23.66
C GLN A 356 -0.38 33.32 -24.10
N GLY A 357 0.21 32.48 -23.25
CA GLY A 357 1.40 31.72 -23.62
C GLY A 357 1.02 30.46 -24.41
N GLY A 358 1.97 29.92 -25.16
CA GLY A 358 1.77 28.68 -25.93
C GLY A 358 2.29 27.41 -25.26
N ARG A 359 2.73 27.48 -24.00
CA ARG A 359 3.39 26.36 -23.32
C ARG A 359 2.39 25.41 -22.66
N TYR A 360 1.39 25.94 -21.98
CA TYR A 360 0.37 25.16 -21.29
C TYR A 360 -0.92 25.18 -22.08
N GLU A 361 -1.48 24.00 -22.35
CA GLU A 361 -2.72 23.83 -23.10
C GLU A 361 -3.77 23.11 -22.26
N PRO A 362 -5.07 23.42 -22.44
CA PRO A 362 -6.13 22.72 -21.74
C PRO A 362 -6.17 21.24 -22.12
N VAL A 363 -6.42 20.40 -21.12
CA VAL A 363 -6.64 18.98 -21.32
C VAL A 363 -7.96 18.77 -22.07
N THR A 364 -7.91 18.02 -23.17
CA THR A 364 -9.10 17.64 -23.96
C THR A 364 -9.33 16.13 -24.03
N ASP A 365 -8.33 15.33 -23.65
CA ASP A 365 -8.43 13.88 -23.57
C ASP A 365 -8.59 13.46 -22.11
N ASP A 366 -9.61 12.64 -21.85
CA ASP A 366 -9.90 12.08 -20.55
C ASP A 366 -8.79 11.16 -20.04
N SER A 367 -7.97 10.60 -20.94
CA SER A 367 -6.88 9.69 -20.57
C SER A 367 -5.89 10.32 -19.58
N VAL A 368 -5.67 11.63 -19.60
CA VAL A 368 -4.71 12.29 -18.68
C VAL A 368 -5.17 12.30 -17.22
N TYR A 369 -6.46 12.06 -16.95
CA TYR A 369 -6.98 12.01 -15.58
C TYR A 369 -6.49 10.76 -14.82
N ILE A 370 -5.83 9.82 -15.51
CA ILE A 370 -5.18 8.66 -14.89
C ILE A 370 -3.72 8.93 -14.51
N GLU A 371 -3.19 10.11 -14.84
CA GLU A 371 -1.83 10.54 -14.53
C GLU A 371 -1.80 11.40 -13.26
N PRO A 372 -0.70 11.29 -12.47
CA PRO A 372 -0.52 12.11 -11.28
C PRO A 372 -0.38 13.60 -11.65
N ILE A 373 -0.99 14.46 -10.84
CA ILE A 373 -0.80 15.90 -10.98
C ILE A 373 0.61 16.27 -10.51
N SER A 374 1.32 17.03 -11.33
CA SER A 374 2.69 17.46 -11.04
C SER A 374 2.74 18.75 -10.21
N GLY A 375 1.68 19.56 -10.25
CA GLY A 375 1.56 20.76 -9.44
C GLY A 375 0.31 21.60 -9.73
N TYR A 376 0.29 22.77 -9.11
CA TYR A 376 -0.72 23.80 -9.23
C TYR A 376 -0.12 25.01 -9.93
N ILE A 377 -0.86 25.58 -10.87
CA ILE A 377 -0.53 26.86 -11.48
C ILE A 377 -1.22 27.98 -10.69
N GLU A 378 -0.43 29.01 -10.38
CA GLU A 378 -0.84 30.23 -9.67
C GLU A 378 -0.80 31.47 -10.57
#